data_AF-A0AAU9X1S0-F1
#
_entry.id   AF-A0AAU9X1S0-F1
#
_cell.length_a   1.000
_cell.length_b   1.000
_cell.length_c   1.000
_cell.angle_alpha   90.00
_cell.angle_beta   90.00
_cell.angle_gamma   90.00
#
_symmetry.space_group_name_H-M   'P 1'
#
loop_
_entity.id
_entity.type
_entity.pdbx_description
1 polymer ?
#
loop_
_entity_poly.entity_id
_entity_poly.type
_entity_poly.pdbx_seq_one_letter_code
_entity_poly.pdbx_strand_id
1 'polypeptide(L)' 'MFDVALSSAGVTIASFDENHPPENIIDGKVFYVHLDTFCPTTGMFPQEFIITFSALMSIGNVKFLSSNVKSLCIEKSTKT' A
#
# COMPACT_ATOMS: atom_id res chain seq x y z
N MET A 1 11.67 11.26 -8.97
CA MET A 1 11.10 11.26 -7.61
C MET A 1 11.34 9.87 -7.04
N PHE A 2 11.98 9.76 -5.88
CA PHE A 2 12.29 8.46 -5.27
C PHE A 2 11.03 7.89 -4.63
N ASP A 3 10.69 6.64 -4.95
CA ASP A 3 9.55 5.96 -4.35
C ASP A 3 9.98 5.31 -3.04
N VAL A 4 9.64 5.97 -1.94
CA VAL A 4 9.94 5.51 -0.59
C VAL A 4 9.06 4.34 -0.15
N ALA A 5 7.98 4.03 -0.89
CA ALA A 5 7.05 2.96 -0.56
C ALA A 5 7.43 1.59 -1.16
N LEU A 6 8.48 1.53 -2.00
CA LEU A 6 8.92 0.27 -2.60
C LEU A 6 9.48 -0.70 -1.55
N SER A 7 9.21 -1.99 -1.70
CA SER A 7 9.80 -3.06 -0.91
C SER A 7 11.34 -3.01 -0.91
N SER A 8 11.97 -2.64 -2.04
CA SER A 8 13.43 -2.47 -2.13
C SER A 8 13.98 -1.31 -1.29
N ALA A 9 13.12 -0.40 -0.80
CA ALA A 9 13.49 0.68 0.11
C ALA A 9 13.43 0.26 1.59
N GLY A 10 13.12 -1.02 1.88
CA GLY A 10 13.02 -1.56 3.23
C GLY A 10 11.69 -1.25 3.92
N VAL A 11 10.62 -1.06 3.13
CA VAL A 11 9.25 -0.87 3.63
C VAL A 11 8.61 -2.21 3.96
N THR A 12 7.83 -2.22 5.03
CA THR A 12 6.96 -3.35 5.38
C THR A 12 5.49 -2.91 5.34
N ILE A 13 4.62 -3.81 4.94
CA ILE A 13 3.18 -3.59 4.88
C ILE A 13 2.44 -4.66 5.65
N ALA A 14 1.37 -4.28 6.34
CA ALA A 14 0.47 -5.19 7.02
C ALA A 14 -0.96 -5.02 6.50
N SER A 15 -1.65 -6.13 6.31
CA SER A 15 -3.08 -6.23 6.03
C SER A 15 -3.72 -7.30 6.92
N PHE A 16 -5.04 -7.36 6.94
CA PHE A 16 -5.78 -8.36 7.70
C PHE A 16 -6.15 -9.61 6.87
N ASP A 17 -5.89 -9.61 5.55
CA ASP A 17 -6.25 -10.71 4.64
C ASP A 17 -5.02 -11.56 4.30
N GLU A 18 -4.95 -12.77 4.83
CA GLU A 18 -3.85 -13.71 4.58
C GLU A 18 -3.86 -14.30 3.16
N ASN A 19 -5.00 -14.27 2.44
CA ASN A 19 -5.12 -14.86 1.12
C ASN A 19 -4.62 -13.95 0.00
N HIS A 20 -4.54 -12.64 0.25
CA HIS A 20 -4.14 -11.64 -0.72
C HIS A 20 -2.93 -10.87 -0.17
N PRO A 21 -1.70 -11.29 -0.53
CA PRO A 21 -0.48 -10.78 0.08
C PRO A 21 -0.37 -9.27 -0.15
N PRO A 22 -0.29 -8.45 0.92
CA PRO A 22 -0.19 -7.01 0.80
C PRO A 22 1.12 -6.55 0.16
N GLU A 23 2.14 -7.41 0.09
CA GLU A 23 3.44 -7.14 -0.55
C GLU A 23 3.29 -6.73 -2.02
N ASN A 24 2.24 -7.20 -2.69
CA ASN A 24 1.87 -6.81 -4.04
C ASN A 24 1.61 -5.29 -4.19
N ILE A 25 1.29 -4.58 -3.10
CA ILE A 25 1.08 -3.12 -3.11
C ILE A 25 2.42 -2.36 -3.21
N ILE A 26 3.51 -2.95 -2.73
CA ILE A 26 4.83 -2.32 -2.60
C ILE A 26 5.89 -2.95 -3.52
N ASP A 27 5.49 -3.81 -4.45
CA ASP A 27 6.41 -4.58 -5.31
C ASP A 27 6.97 -3.77 -6.49
N GLY A 28 6.41 -2.59 -6.77
CA GLY A 28 6.83 -1.72 -7.86
C GLY A 28 6.39 -2.15 -9.26
N LYS A 29 5.58 -3.21 -9.36
CA LYS A 29 5.10 -3.72 -10.65
C LYS A 29 3.84 -2.98 -11.08
N VAL A 30 3.81 -2.59 -12.35
CA VAL A 30 2.68 -1.86 -12.93
C VAL A 30 1.63 -2.86 -13.43
N PHE A 31 0.38 -2.70 -12.98
CA PHE A 31 -0.75 -3.59 -13.28
C PHE A 31 -0.93 -3.91 -14.78
N TYR A 32 -0.75 -2.93 -15.66
CA TYR A 32 -0.89 -3.14 -17.12
C TYR A 32 0.19 -4.06 -17.72
N VAL A 33 1.25 -4.35 -16.96
CA VAL A 33 2.35 -5.25 -17.34
C VAL A 33 2.27 -6.57 -16.56
N HIS A 34 1.76 -6.54 -15.32
CA HIS A 34 1.66 -7.68 -14.42
C HIS A 34 0.27 -7.73 -13.77
N LEU A 35 -0.61 -8.59 -14.28
CA LEU A 35 -2.00 -8.70 -13.81
C LEU A 35 -2.12 -9.40 -12.44
N ASP A 36 -1.05 -10.02 -11.97
CA ASP A 36 -0.93 -10.80 -10.74
C ASP A 36 -0.55 -9.95 -9.50
N THR A 37 -0.35 -8.65 -9.66
CA THR A 37 0.20 -7.76 -8.63
C THR A 37 -0.84 -6.86 -7.99
N PHE A 38 -2.11 -7.00 -8.33
CA PHE A 38 -3.17 -6.32 -7.59
C PHE A 38 -3.41 -7.04 -6.26
N CYS A 39 -3.69 -6.30 -5.19
CA CYS A 39 -4.17 -6.86 -3.93
C CYS A 39 -5.70 -6.73 -3.90
N PRO A 40 -6.46 -7.72 -4.41
CA PRO A 40 -7.91 -7.69 -4.32
C PRO A 40 -8.33 -7.90 -2.87
N THR A 41 -9.51 -7.40 -2.53
CA THR A 41 -10.11 -7.60 -1.22
C THR A 41 -11.57 -8.01 -1.39
N THR A 42 -12.15 -8.67 -0.39
CA THR A 42 -13.54 -9.12 -0.43
C THR A 42 -14.56 -7.98 -0.38
N GLY A 43 -14.13 -6.76 -0.05
CA GLY A 43 -14.99 -5.58 0.11
C GLY A 43 -15.97 -5.65 1.30
N MET A 44 -15.88 -6.67 2.17
CA MET A 44 -16.86 -6.87 3.25
C MET A 44 -16.61 -6.06 4.52
N PHE A 45 -15.47 -5.37 4.64
CA PHE A 45 -15.13 -4.50 5.78
C PHE A 45 -14.23 -3.35 5.29
N PRO A 46 -14.09 -2.24 6.05
CA PRO A 46 -13.06 -1.24 5.76
C PRO A 46 -11.70 -1.94 5.65
N GLN A 47 -11.09 -1.83 4.48
CA GLN A 47 -9.78 -2.43 4.22
C GLN A 47 -8.72 -1.43 4.64
N GLU A 48 -7.92 -1.82 5.61
CA GLU A 48 -6.82 -1.03 6.11
C GLU A 48 -5.50 -1.70 5.74
N PHE A 49 -4.57 -0.87 5.27
CA PHE A 49 -3.20 -1.26 4.99
C PHE A 49 -2.29 -0.32 5.77
N ILE A 50 -1.42 -0.89 6.59
CA ILE A 50 -0.46 -0.12 7.38
C ILE A 50 0.90 -0.25 6.72
N ILE A 51 1.42 0.87 6.23
CA ILE A 51 2.75 0.95 5.62
C ILE A 51 3.73 1.51 6.66
N THR A 52 4.79 0.75 6.94
CA THR A 52 5.87 1.16 7.84
C THR A 52 7.13 1.42 7.03
N PHE A 53 7.62 2.66 7.12
CA PHE A 53 8.87 3.06 6.50
C PHE A 53 10.07 2.71 7.38
N SER A 54 11.22 2.48 6.76
CA SER A 54 12.48 2.15 7.44
C SER A 54 13.02 3.27 8.36
N ALA A 55 12.58 4.51 8.14
CA ALA A 55 12.90 5.66 8.98
C ALA A 55 11.78 6.71 8.96
N LEU A 56 11.80 7.64 9.91
CA LEU A 56 10.91 8.81 9.90
C LEU A 56 11.20 9.66 8.66
N MET A 57 10.16 9.96 7.88
CA MET A 57 10.31 10.70 6.63
C MET A 57 9.13 11.64 6.37
N SER A 58 9.38 12.63 5.51
CA SER A 58 8.35 13.54 5.00
C SER A 58 7.83 13.01 3.67
N ILE A 59 6.51 12.88 3.55
CA ILE A 59 5.84 12.40 2.34
C ILE A 59 5.17 13.60 1.66
N GLY A 60 5.70 13.99 0.50
CA GLY A 60 5.18 15.13 -0.26
C GLY A 60 4.03 14.78 -1.22
N ASN A 61 4.00 13.54 -1.71
CA ASN A 61 2.98 13.09 -2.66
C ASN A 61 2.74 11.60 -2.49
N VAL A 62 1.47 11.20 -2.56
CA VAL A 62 1.06 9.80 -2.55
C VAL A 62 0.23 9.53 -3.79
N LYS A 63 0.54 8.45 -4.49
CA LYS A 63 -0.19 8.00 -5.69
C LYS A 63 -0.79 6.63 -5.40
N PHE A 64 -2.06 6.46 -5.75
CA PHE A 64 -2.76 5.20 -5.62
C PHE A 64 -3.39 4.81 -6.95
N LEU A 65 -3.38 3.52 -7.25
CA LEU A 65 -4.13 2.92 -8.33
C LEU A 65 -5.12 1.93 -7.70
N SER A 66 -6.41 2.19 -7.84
CA SER A 66 -7.45 1.35 -7.24
C SER A 66 -8.67 1.23 -8.16
N SER A 67 -9.48 0.20 -7.91
CA SER A 67 -10.75 -0.05 -8.59
C SER A 67 -11.82 -0.40 -7.55
N ASN A 68 -13.07 -0.01 -7.80
CA ASN A 68 -14.21 -0.25 -6.91
C ASN A 68 -14.04 0.31 -5.47
N VAL A 69 -13.25 1.37 -5.30
CA VAL A 69 -13.11 2.09 -4.02
C VAL A 69 -14.10 3.25 -3.97
N LYS A 70 -15.01 3.24 -3.00
CA LYS A 70 -16.00 4.32 -2.80
C LYS A 70 -15.41 5.53 -2.08
N SER A 71 -14.55 5.30 -1.09
CA SER A 71 -13.93 6.32 -0.26
C SER A 71 -12.54 5.87 0.17
N LEU A 72 -11.59 6.81 0.18
CA LEU A 72 -10.21 6.59 0.61
C LEU A 72 -9.88 7.59 1.74
N CYS A 73 -9.32 7.10 2.83
CA CYS A 73 -8.74 7.91 3.89
C CYS A 73 -7.24 7.61 3.97
N ILE A 74 -6.43 8.64 4.21
CA ILE A 74 -4.99 8.49 4.44
C ILE A 74 -4.71 9.09 5.80
N GLU A 75 -4.19 8.25 6.69
CA GLU A 75 -3.80 8.65 8.04
C GLU A 75 -2.31 8.41 8.23
N LYS A 76 -1.71 9.16 9.15
CA LYS A 76 -0.29 9.00 9.50
C LYS A 76 -0.18 8.79 10.99
N SER A 77 0.64 7.81 11.38
CA SER A 77 1.06 7.69 12.77
C SER A 77 1.94 8.88 13.12
N THR A 78 1.55 9.64 14.13
CA THR A 78 2.41 10.63 14.78
C THR A 78 2.83 10.07 16.13
N LYS A 79 4.13 10.03 16.40
CA LYS A 79 4.58 9.95 17.81
C LYS A 79 3.99 11.15 18.55
N THR A 80 3.21 10.87 19.60
CA THR A 80 2.81 11.84 20.63
C THR A 80 4.00 12.28 21.47
#